data_AF-A0A7X0FMN1-F1
#
_entry.id   AF-A0A7X0FMN1-F1
#
_cell.length_a   1.000
_cell.length_b   1.000
_cell.length_c   1.000
_cell.angle_alpha   90.00
_cell.angle_beta   90.00
_cell.angle_gamma   90.00
#
_symmetry.space_group_name_H-M   'P 1'
#
loop_
_entity.id
_entity.type
_entity.pdbx_description
1 polymer ?
#
loop_
_entity_poly.entity_id
_entity_poly.type
_entity_poly.pdbx_seq_one_letter_code
_entity_poly.pdbx_strand_id
1 'polypeptide(L)'
;MTTGFSGFDLASLIALVLTLAIDITALIVIPRRRKPTAAMAWLLAIFLIPIVGIVLFLLIGTYRLPKARRDEQARIDGLIASRARSAGLHTDPSEWPRWFQRVVEQNETLTSIPAVNGNRAVLEGDYTSSIDAMARAMDTAERFIHVEFYIVSWDDTTRRFFSAMEAAVARGVTVRLLADYVASRRTARWKQTFAELDRIEVTWQWMLPVQPFQGKFQRPDLRNHRKLVVVDGRVAFVGSQNLIDRSYNAPKNIKRGLQWQELMTSLEGPAVAEVNAVFLSDWLIETGELLRSEQLAVADIEPYDGDDALVCQVLPSGPGYSTENNLRLFLSLIHGATEKVILTSPYFVPDEAMVYAITTACQRGLDVQLFVSEIGDQWLVYHAQRSYYEALLEAGVRIFLYPAPYILHAKHFSIDDDIAVIGSSNMDIRSFSLNMEVSMLVRGESFVAQMREVEQGYRDAGRELTLEQWRSEPGSATFMDGVARLMSALT
;
A
#
# COMPACT_ATOMS: atom_id res chain seq x y z
N MET A 1 -63.35 -34.24 -14.24
CA MET A 1 -61.88 -34.47 -14.26
C MET A 1 -61.28 -33.43 -15.19
N THR A 2 -60.83 -32.30 -14.66
CA THR A 2 -60.22 -31.20 -15.43
C THR A 2 -58.94 -30.78 -14.70
N THR A 3 -57.83 -31.26 -15.27
CA THR A 3 -56.46 -30.70 -15.31
C THR A 3 -56.18 -29.47 -14.43
N GLY A 4 -55.54 -29.72 -13.29
CA GLY A 4 -54.97 -28.70 -12.39
C GLY A 4 -53.43 -28.63 -12.42
N PHE A 5 -52.80 -28.90 -13.58
CA PHE A 5 -51.36 -28.72 -13.80
C PHE A 5 -51.18 -27.76 -15.00
N SER A 6 -50.90 -26.47 -14.79
CA SER A 6 -50.51 -25.60 -15.92
C SER A 6 -49.74 -24.34 -15.54
N GLY A 7 -49.96 -23.74 -14.36
CA GLY A 7 -49.23 -22.53 -13.95
C GLY A 7 -47.89 -22.81 -13.26
N PHE A 8 -47.84 -23.82 -12.41
CA PHE A 8 -46.66 -24.12 -11.57
C PHE A 8 -45.52 -24.77 -12.36
N ASP A 9 -45.85 -25.53 -13.41
CA ASP A 9 -44.88 -26.32 -14.18
C ASP A 9 -44.12 -25.47 -15.20
N LEU A 10 -44.82 -24.56 -15.89
CA LEU A 10 -44.19 -23.61 -16.82
C LEU A 10 -43.29 -22.60 -16.09
N ALA A 11 -43.74 -22.06 -14.97
CA ALA A 11 -42.93 -21.13 -14.17
C ALA A 11 -41.66 -21.81 -13.62
N SER A 12 -41.77 -23.05 -13.15
CA SER A 12 -40.62 -23.84 -12.68
C SER A 12 -39.66 -24.19 -13.81
N LEU A 13 -40.17 -24.54 -14.99
CA LEU A 13 -39.35 -24.78 -16.18
C LEU A 13 -38.62 -23.52 -16.64
N ILE A 14 -39.30 -22.36 -16.66
CA ILE A 14 -38.67 -21.07 -16.99
C ILE A 14 -37.59 -20.73 -15.97
N ALA A 15 -37.87 -20.88 -14.67
CA ALA A 15 -36.88 -20.64 -13.62
C ALA A 15 -35.66 -21.57 -13.74
N LEU A 16 -35.87 -22.85 -14.06
CA LEU A 16 -34.80 -23.82 -14.30
C LEU A 16 -33.95 -23.43 -15.51
N VAL A 17 -34.56 -23.11 -16.65
CA VAL A 17 -33.84 -22.69 -17.87
C VAL A 17 -33.05 -21.41 -17.64
N LEU A 18 -33.63 -20.42 -16.93
CA LEU A 18 -32.93 -19.19 -16.58
C LEU A 18 -31.74 -19.45 -15.65
N THR A 19 -31.91 -20.32 -14.64
CA THR A 19 -30.82 -20.69 -13.73
C THR A 19 -29.69 -21.40 -14.48
N LEU A 20 -30.01 -22.38 -15.33
CA LEU A 20 -29.02 -23.07 -16.16
C LEU A 20 -28.31 -22.11 -17.13
N ALA A 21 -29.03 -21.19 -17.75
CA ALA A 21 -28.43 -20.18 -18.62
C ALA A 21 -27.48 -19.25 -17.85
N ILE A 22 -27.85 -18.84 -16.64
CA ILE A 22 -27.00 -18.08 -15.72
C ILE A 22 -25.74 -18.87 -15.39
N ASP A 23 -25.87 -20.13 -14.98
CA ASP A 23 -24.75 -20.95 -14.53
C ASP A 23 -23.77 -21.26 -15.66
N ILE A 24 -24.28 -21.60 -16.86
CA ILE A 24 -23.46 -21.80 -18.05
C ILE A 24 -22.72 -20.51 -18.43
N THR A 25 -23.42 -19.37 -18.38
CA THR A 25 -22.80 -18.06 -18.67
C THR A 25 -21.73 -17.73 -17.64
N ALA A 26 -22.00 -17.97 -16.35
CA ALA A 26 -21.06 -17.78 -15.26
C ALA A 26 -19.80 -18.63 -15.47
N LEU A 27 -19.96 -19.91 -15.83
CA LEU A 27 -18.86 -20.84 -16.11
C LEU A 27 -17.96 -20.39 -17.28
N ILE A 28 -18.53 -19.71 -18.27
CA ILE A 28 -17.78 -19.20 -19.43
C ILE A 28 -17.11 -17.85 -19.13
N VAL A 29 -17.79 -16.97 -18.40
CA VAL A 29 -17.39 -15.56 -18.22
C VAL A 29 -16.49 -15.36 -17.01
N ILE A 30 -16.78 -16.02 -15.88
CA ILE A 30 -16.11 -15.76 -14.60
C ILE A 30 -14.65 -16.23 -14.59
N PRO A 31 -14.30 -17.44 -15.08
CA PRO A 31 -12.91 -17.90 -15.05
C PRO A 31 -11.95 -17.05 -15.90
N ARG A 32 -12.46 -16.28 -16.87
CA ARG A 32 -11.62 -15.47 -17.75
C ARG A 32 -10.89 -14.38 -16.96
N ARG A 33 -9.55 -14.43 -17.00
CA ARG A 33 -8.64 -13.40 -16.45
C ARG A 33 -8.81 -13.18 -14.94
N ARG A 34 -9.15 -14.21 -14.18
CA ARG A 34 -9.21 -14.22 -12.71
C ARG A 34 -8.33 -15.33 -12.14
N LYS A 35 -7.84 -15.14 -10.91
CA LYS A 35 -7.18 -16.23 -10.17
C LYS A 35 -8.18 -17.38 -9.97
N PRO A 36 -7.79 -18.65 -10.13
CA PRO A 36 -8.71 -19.79 -10.03
C PRO A 36 -9.55 -19.80 -8.75
N THR A 37 -8.94 -19.46 -7.62
CA THR A 37 -9.60 -19.37 -6.31
C THR A 37 -10.73 -18.32 -6.30
N ALA A 38 -10.46 -17.11 -6.77
CA ALA A 38 -11.46 -16.05 -6.88
C ALA A 38 -12.58 -16.41 -7.87
N ALA A 39 -12.24 -17.06 -9.00
CA ALA A 39 -13.24 -17.53 -9.96
C ALA A 39 -14.15 -18.60 -9.34
N MET A 40 -13.59 -19.56 -8.61
CA MET A 40 -14.34 -20.60 -7.91
C MET A 40 -15.27 -20.02 -6.85
N ALA A 41 -14.81 -19.04 -6.07
CA ALA A 41 -15.66 -18.37 -5.07
C ALA A 41 -16.88 -17.71 -5.71
N TRP A 42 -16.71 -17.01 -6.84
CA TRP A 42 -17.81 -16.40 -7.57
C TRP A 42 -18.75 -17.42 -8.22
N LEU A 43 -18.21 -18.50 -8.77
CA LEU A 43 -19.02 -19.60 -9.31
C LEU A 43 -19.85 -20.24 -8.21
N LEU A 44 -19.27 -20.54 -7.05
CA LEU A 44 -19.99 -21.09 -5.90
C LEU A 44 -21.08 -20.13 -5.40
N ALA A 45 -20.78 -18.84 -5.29
CA ALA A 45 -21.78 -17.84 -4.87
C ALA A 45 -22.98 -17.78 -5.82
N ILE A 46 -22.72 -17.85 -7.14
CA ILE A 46 -23.77 -17.85 -8.16
C ILE A 46 -24.51 -19.18 -8.19
N PHE A 47 -23.83 -20.33 -8.09
CA PHE A 47 -24.51 -21.63 -8.10
C PHE A 47 -25.38 -21.85 -6.86
N LEU A 48 -24.95 -21.37 -5.69
CA LEU A 48 -25.72 -21.51 -4.44
C LEU A 48 -26.85 -20.49 -4.32
N ILE A 49 -26.63 -19.25 -4.79
CA ILE A 49 -27.58 -18.15 -4.65
C ILE A 49 -27.58 -17.27 -5.91
N PRO A 50 -28.11 -17.72 -7.07
CA PRO A 50 -27.86 -17.12 -8.39
C PRO A 50 -28.12 -15.62 -8.48
N ILE A 51 -29.28 -15.16 -8.00
CA ILE A 51 -29.66 -13.75 -8.08
C ILE A 51 -28.72 -12.89 -7.24
N VAL A 52 -28.47 -13.29 -5.99
CA VAL A 52 -27.60 -12.54 -5.06
C VAL A 52 -26.15 -12.60 -5.54
N GLY A 53 -25.68 -13.77 -5.95
CA GLY A 53 -24.34 -13.99 -6.48
C GLY A 53 -24.05 -13.14 -7.72
N ILE A 54 -24.99 -13.04 -8.66
CA ILE A 54 -24.85 -12.15 -9.82
C ILE A 54 -24.81 -10.69 -9.39
N VAL A 55 -25.73 -10.25 -8.52
CA VAL A 55 -25.75 -8.85 -8.06
C VAL A 55 -24.44 -8.48 -7.38
N LEU A 56 -23.96 -9.34 -6.47
CA LEU A 56 -22.66 -9.15 -5.82
C LEU A 56 -21.51 -9.16 -6.84
N PHE A 57 -21.52 -10.08 -7.81
CA PHE A 57 -20.50 -10.15 -8.86
C PHE A 57 -20.47 -8.89 -9.72
N LEU A 58 -21.62 -8.33 -10.07
CA LEU A 58 -21.69 -7.09 -10.86
C LEU A 58 -21.21 -5.87 -10.06
N LEU A 59 -21.38 -5.87 -8.74
CA LEU A 59 -20.92 -4.79 -7.86
C LEU A 59 -19.42 -4.87 -7.56
N ILE A 60 -18.88 -6.07 -7.28
CA ILE A 60 -17.53 -6.27 -6.74
C ILE A 60 -16.69 -7.38 -7.42
N GLY A 61 -17.17 -8.01 -8.49
CA GLY A 61 -16.49 -9.14 -9.16
C GLY A 61 -15.34 -8.79 -10.12
N THR A 62 -15.05 -7.49 -10.33
CA THR A 62 -13.97 -7.00 -11.21
C THR A 62 -13.12 -5.92 -10.53
N TYR A 63 -11.88 -6.24 -10.15
CA TYR A 63 -10.96 -5.31 -9.45
C TYR A 63 -10.39 -4.18 -10.34
N ARG A 64 -10.81 -4.08 -11.61
CA ARG A 64 -10.25 -3.12 -12.56
C ARG A 64 -10.89 -1.75 -12.41
N LEU A 65 -10.08 -0.71 -12.42
CA LEU A 65 -10.56 0.67 -12.53
C LEU A 65 -11.36 0.88 -13.83
N PRO A 66 -12.30 1.86 -13.83
CA PRO A 66 -12.99 2.29 -15.04
C PRO A 66 -12.03 2.56 -16.20
N LYS A 67 -12.44 2.24 -17.44
CA LYS A 67 -11.56 2.35 -18.62
C LYS A 67 -10.92 3.74 -18.74
N ALA A 68 -11.69 4.81 -18.55
CA ALA A 68 -11.18 6.18 -18.61
C ALA A 68 -10.01 6.43 -17.65
N ARG A 69 -10.07 5.93 -16.41
CA ARG A 69 -8.97 6.07 -15.44
C ARG A 69 -7.73 5.27 -15.85
N ARG A 70 -7.93 4.07 -16.41
CA ARG A 70 -6.80 3.24 -16.89
C ARG A 70 -6.13 3.86 -18.11
N ASP A 71 -6.91 4.42 -19.03
CA ASP A 71 -6.39 5.10 -20.22
C ASP A 71 -5.63 6.38 -19.80
N GLU A 72 -6.13 7.10 -18.79
CA GLU A 72 -5.44 8.28 -18.23
C GLU A 72 -4.16 7.91 -17.48
N GLN A 73 -4.16 6.85 -16.67
CA GLN A 73 -2.95 6.32 -16.04
C GLN A 73 -1.89 5.97 -17.10
N ALA A 74 -2.27 5.22 -18.15
CA ALA A 74 -1.35 4.85 -19.22
C ALA A 74 -0.79 6.08 -19.97
N ARG A 75 -1.61 7.13 -20.12
CA ARG A 75 -1.17 8.40 -20.71
C ARG A 75 -0.13 9.10 -19.81
N ILE A 76 -0.34 9.09 -18.50
CA ILE A 76 0.58 9.68 -17.52
C ILE A 76 1.88 8.88 -17.48
N ASP A 77 1.82 7.55 -17.42
CA ASP A 77 2.99 6.67 -17.45
C ASP A 77 3.84 6.95 -18.70
N GLY A 78 3.20 7.14 -19.88
CA GLY A 78 3.91 7.52 -21.10
C GLY A 78 4.58 8.90 -21.04
N LEU A 79 4.00 9.86 -20.33
CA LEU A 79 4.61 11.18 -20.09
C LEU A 79 5.79 11.10 -19.12
N ILE A 80 5.72 10.24 -18.11
CA ILE A 80 6.83 9.98 -17.19
C ILE A 80 7.98 9.30 -17.96
N ALA A 81 7.68 8.22 -18.69
CA ALA A 81 8.66 7.46 -19.46
C ALA A 81 9.43 8.32 -20.48
N SER A 82 8.70 9.18 -21.21
CA SER A 82 9.31 10.04 -22.24
C SER A 82 10.28 11.05 -21.62
N ARG A 83 9.95 11.59 -20.45
CA ARG A 83 10.82 12.54 -19.74
C ARG A 83 12.02 11.87 -19.10
N ALA A 84 11.83 10.70 -18.48
CA ALA A 84 12.91 9.91 -17.91
C ALA A 84 14.04 9.70 -18.94
N ARG A 85 13.66 9.29 -20.15
CA ARG A 85 14.59 9.11 -21.27
C ARG A 85 15.22 10.41 -21.76
N SER A 86 14.46 11.50 -21.86
CA SER A 86 14.96 12.79 -22.35
C SER A 86 15.93 13.48 -21.39
N ALA A 87 15.83 13.21 -20.09
CA ALA A 87 16.67 13.83 -19.07
C ALA A 87 17.95 13.03 -18.76
N GLY A 88 18.20 11.90 -19.43
CA GLY A 88 19.44 11.12 -19.25
C GLY A 88 19.58 10.51 -17.85
N LEU A 89 18.47 10.29 -17.14
CA LEU A 89 18.39 10.00 -15.71
C LEU A 89 18.71 8.55 -15.34
N HIS A 90 19.44 7.84 -16.19
CA HIS A 90 19.82 6.48 -15.89
C HIS A 90 21.10 6.50 -15.06
N THR A 91 21.02 5.94 -13.87
CA THR A 91 22.23 5.57 -13.14
C THR A 91 22.99 4.56 -13.98
N ASP A 92 24.33 4.68 -14.07
CA ASP A 92 25.15 3.64 -14.68
C ASP A 92 25.03 2.36 -13.82
N PRO A 93 24.35 1.31 -14.30
CA PRO A 93 24.12 0.12 -13.50
C PRO A 93 25.30 -0.84 -13.56
N SER A 94 26.40 -0.50 -14.25
CA SER A 94 27.52 -1.41 -14.55
C SER A 94 28.18 -2.00 -13.30
N GLU A 95 28.19 -1.26 -12.19
CA GLU A 95 28.75 -1.70 -10.92
C GLU A 95 27.79 -2.59 -10.11
N TRP A 96 26.55 -2.74 -10.55
CA TRP A 96 25.53 -3.48 -9.82
C TRP A 96 25.54 -4.97 -10.17
N PRO A 97 25.20 -5.85 -9.22
CA PRO A 97 24.95 -7.26 -9.54
C PRO A 97 23.91 -7.38 -10.66
N ARG A 98 24.19 -8.22 -11.66
CA ARG A 98 23.33 -8.38 -12.84
C ARG A 98 21.88 -8.70 -12.49
N TRP A 99 21.64 -9.45 -11.42
CA TRP A 99 20.28 -9.75 -10.96
C TRP A 99 19.55 -8.48 -10.53
N PHE A 100 20.21 -7.56 -9.82
CA PHE A 100 19.62 -6.31 -9.35
C PHE A 100 19.33 -5.34 -10.50
N GLN A 101 20.23 -5.26 -11.49
CA GLN A 101 19.97 -4.51 -12.72
C GLN A 101 18.64 -4.92 -13.37
N ARG A 102 18.37 -6.24 -13.43
CA ARG A 102 17.11 -6.77 -13.98
C ARG A 102 15.90 -6.45 -13.11
N VAL A 103 16.05 -6.35 -11.79
CA VAL A 103 14.96 -5.91 -10.91
C VAL A 103 14.61 -4.45 -11.18
N VAL A 104 15.60 -3.58 -11.30
CA VAL A 104 15.39 -2.15 -11.62
C VAL A 104 14.75 -1.97 -13.00
N GLU A 105 15.26 -2.67 -14.02
CA GLU A 105 14.69 -2.67 -15.38
C GLU A 105 13.24 -3.19 -15.39
N GLN A 106 12.95 -4.23 -14.60
CA GLN A 106 11.59 -4.75 -14.44
C GLN A 106 10.68 -3.67 -13.87
N ASN A 107 11.10 -3.00 -12.80
CA ASN A 107 10.30 -1.95 -12.16
C ASN A 107 10.04 -0.79 -13.12
N GLU A 108 11.07 -0.34 -13.84
CA GLU A 108 10.95 0.73 -14.83
C GLU A 108 10.00 0.31 -15.97
N THR A 109 10.10 -0.92 -16.46
CA THR A 109 9.18 -1.44 -17.49
C THR A 109 7.73 -1.46 -17.00
N LEU A 110 7.51 -1.74 -15.71
CA LEU A 110 6.17 -1.88 -15.13
C LEU A 110 5.55 -0.55 -14.68
N THR A 111 6.36 0.47 -14.40
CA THR A 111 5.91 1.75 -13.80
C THR A 111 6.25 2.98 -14.65
N SER A 112 7.14 2.84 -15.62
CA SER A 112 7.78 3.95 -16.35
C SER A 112 8.66 4.87 -15.50
N ILE A 113 8.97 4.50 -14.25
CA ILE A 113 9.82 5.28 -13.33
C ILE A 113 11.21 4.63 -13.27
N PRO A 114 12.29 5.34 -13.66
CA PRO A 114 13.65 4.80 -13.65
C PRO A 114 14.21 4.71 -12.22
N ALA A 115 15.40 4.14 -12.06
CA ALA A 115 16.18 4.33 -10.83
C ALA A 115 17.14 5.51 -11.02
N VAL A 116 17.17 6.40 -10.03
CA VAL A 116 17.97 7.63 -10.01
C VAL A 116 19.00 7.59 -8.89
N ASN A 117 20.21 8.08 -9.15
CA ASN A 117 21.28 8.23 -8.16
C ASN A 117 21.28 9.65 -7.56
N GLY A 118 22.17 9.90 -6.59
CA GLY A 118 22.38 11.22 -6.02
C GLY A 118 21.27 11.62 -5.03
N ASN A 119 20.74 10.65 -4.29
CA ASN A 119 19.70 10.90 -3.29
C ASN A 119 20.27 10.80 -1.89
N ARG A 120 19.58 11.46 -0.95
CA ARG A 120 19.80 11.30 0.48
C ARG A 120 18.47 10.97 1.15
N ALA A 121 18.47 9.96 2.01
CA ALA A 121 17.27 9.53 2.70
C ALA A 121 17.54 9.23 4.18
N VAL A 122 16.60 9.61 5.04
CA VAL A 122 16.69 9.43 6.50
C VAL A 122 15.40 8.80 7.01
N LEU A 123 15.53 7.80 7.88
CA LEU A 123 14.40 7.13 8.52
C LEU A 123 13.90 7.90 9.75
N GLU A 124 12.59 8.12 9.80
CA GLU A 124 11.89 8.80 10.88
C GLU A 124 10.97 7.79 11.59
N GLY A 125 11.47 7.19 12.66
CA GLY A 125 10.81 6.10 13.41
C GLY A 125 9.95 6.56 14.58
N ASP A 126 10.12 7.79 15.09
CA ASP A 126 9.24 8.32 16.13
C ASP A 126 7.98 8.97 15.52
N TYR A 127 6.81 8.61 16.07
CA TYR A 127 5.51 8.96 15.49
C TYR A 127 5.25 10.46 15.46
N THR A 128 5.64 11.20 16.50
CA THR A 128 5.43 12.65 16.56
C THR A 128 6.55 13.37 15.81
N SER A 129 7.79 12.92 15.96
CA SER A 129 8.97 13.53 15.32
C SER A 129 8.88 13.50 13.80
N SER A 130 8.30 12.46 13.19
CA SER A 130 8.06 12.37 11.74
C SER A 130 7.05 13.41 11.25
N ILE A 131 5.98 13.66 12.01
CA ILE A 131 4.98 14.71 11.70
C ILE A 131 5.62 16.09 11.84
N ASP A 132 6.42 16.29 12.88
CA ASP A 132 7.16 17.52 13.07
C ASP A 132 8.23 17.74 12.00
N ALA A 133 8.87 16.68 11.49
CA ALA A 133 9.82 16.75 10.38
C ALA A 133 9.12 17.20 9.09
N MET A 134 7.96 16.64 8.78
CA MET A 134 7.14 17.10 7.66
C MET A 134 6.74 18.56 7.82
N ALA A 135 6.30 18.98 9.01
CA ALA A 135 5.94 20.37 9.29
C ALA A 135 7.12 21.33 9.15
N ARG A 136 8.32 20.96 9.62
CA ARG A 136 9.55 21.75 9.46
C ARG A 136 9.92 21.93 7.98
N ALA A 137 9.79 20.88 7.18
CA ALA A 137 10.03 20.99 5.74
C ALA A 137 9.04 21.95 5.08
N MET A 138 7.77 21.94 5.48
CA MET A 138 6.75 22.88 4.97
C MET A 138 7.03 24.34 5.36
N ASP A 139 7.71 24.59 6.48
CA ASP A 139 8.08 25.96 6.88
C ASP A 139 9.07 26.59 5.89
N THR A 140 9.87 25.79 5.17
CA THR A 140 10.83 26.27 4.16
C THR A 140 10.23 26.36 2.75
N ALA A 141 8.94 26.06 2.57
CA ALA A 141 8.29 26.06 1.27
C ALA A 141 8.16 27.48 0.69
N GLU A 142 8.41 27.60 -0.61
CA GLU A 142 8.42 28.83 -1.41
C GLU A 142 7.40 28.81 -2.56
N ARG A 143 7.09 27.64 -3.13
CA ARG A 143 6.26 27.50 -4.34
C ARG A 143 5.02 26.65 -4.10
N PHE A 144 5.19 25.40 -3.68
CA PHE A 144 4.09 24.48 -3.50
C PHE A 144 4.36 23.41 -2.44
N ILE A 145 3.28 22.91 -1.84
CA ILE A 145 3.28 21.74 -0.98
C ILE A 145 2.19 20.79 -1.49
N HIS A 146 2.56 19.53 -1.71
CA HIS A 146 1.66 18.46 -2.08
C HIS A 146 1.56 17.46 -0.95
N VAL A 147 0.33 17.13 -0.53
CA VAL A 147 0.04 16.26 0.60
C VAL A 147 -0.92 15.18 0.14
N GLU A 148 -0.59 13.92 0.38
CA GLU A 148 -1.49 12.80 0.07
C GLU A 148 -1.45 11.77 1.20
N PHE A 149 -2.61 11.48 1.78
CA PHE A 149 -2.73 10.50 2.86
C PHE A 149 -4.04 9.71 2.76
N TYR A 150 -3.96 8.43 3.09
CA TYR A 150 -5.14 7.58 3.27
C TYR A 150 -6.07 8.08 4.39
N ILE A 151 -5.52 8.42 5.56
CA ILE A 151 -6.28 9.01 6.66
C ILE A 151 -5.68 10.37 7.00
N VAL A 152 -6.55 11.39 7.00
CA VAL A 152 -6.25 12.74 7.46
C VAL A 152 -7.22 13.10 8.59
N SER A 153 -6.67 13.58 9.70
CA SER A 153 -7.42 14.03 10.87
C SER A 153 -6.75 15.27 11.46
N TRP A 154 -7.55 16.29 11.79
CA TRP A 154 -7.10 17.44 12.56
C TRP A 154 -7.30 17.18 14.04
N ASP A 155 -6.19 16.94 14.75
CA ASP A 155 -6.15 16.65 16.18
C ASP A 155 -4.88 17.22 16.83
N ASP A 156 -4.65 16.90 18.10
CA ASP A 156 -3.54 17.50 18.86
C ASP A 156 -2.17 17.05 18.33
N THR A 157 -2.07 15.80 17.87
CA THR A 157 -0.85 15.23 17.28
C THR A 157 -0.56 15.84 15.91
N THR A 158 -1.58 16.11 15.10
CA THR A 158 -1.41 16.67 13.75
C THR A 158 -1.43 18.21 13.70
N ARG A 159 -1.68 18.87 14.83
CA ARG A 159 -1.87 20.33 14.89
C ARG A 159 -0.71 21.11 14.25
N ARG A 160 0.54 20.71 14.53
CA ARG A 160 1.72 21.39 14.00
C ARG A 160 1.80 21.31 12.47
N PHE A 161 1.36 20.19 11.89
CA PHE A 161 1.29 19.98 10.45
C PHE A 161 0.26 20.91 9.79
N PHE A 162 -0.94 21.03 10.38
CA PHE A 162 -1.97 21.96 9.89
C PHE A 162 -1.52 23.42 10.02
N SER A 163 -0.89 23.80 11.14
CA SER A 163 -0.33 25.13 11.30
C SER A 163 0.79 25.44 10.30
N ALA A 164 1.59 24.45 9.90
CA ALA A 164 2.60 24.62 8.86
C ALA A 164 1.96 24.88 7.48
N MET A 165 0.90 24.14 7.14
CA MET A 165 0.12 24.40 5.92
C MET A 165 -0.49 25.80 5.92
N GLU A 166 -1.13 26.21 7.02
CA GLU A 166 -1.70 27.55 7.17
C GLU A 166 -0.64 28.64 7.01
N ALA A 167 0.52 28.47 7.65
CA ALA A 167 1.63 29.41 7.52
C ALA A 167 2.18 29.46 6.09
N ALA A 168 2.22 28.35 5.37
CA ALA A 168 2.65 28.30 3.98
C ALA A 168 1.65 29.02 3.06
N VAL A 169 0.36 28.77 3.22
CA VAL A 169 -0.70 29.49 2.49
C VAL A 169 -0.61 30.99 2.74
N ALA A 170 -0.39 31.42 3.99
CA ALA A 170 -0.22 32.84 4.33
C ALA A 170 1.01 33.49 3.65
N ARG A 171 2.04 32.70 3.30
CA ARG A 171 3.20 33.15 2.51
C ARG A 171 2.95 33.15 1.00
N GLY A 172 1.77 32.70 0.54
CA GLY A 172 1.43 32.56 -0.88
C GLY A 172 1.88 31.25 -1.51
N VAL A 173 2.31 30.27 -0.71
CA VAL A 173 2.65 28.91 -1.19
C VAL A 173 1.36 28.19 -1.55
N THR A 174 1.34 27.52 -2.70
CA THR A 174 0.17 26.71 -3.09
C THR A 174 0.17 25.38 -2.35
N VAL A 175 -0.82 25.13 -1.50
CA VAL A 175 -0.94 23.87 -0.76
C VAL A 175 -2.09 23.04 -1.30
N ARG A 176 -1.77 21.81 -1.77
CA ARG A 176 -2.76 20.85 -2.26
C ARG A 176 -2.78 19.58 -1.42
N LEU A 177 -3.97 19.09 -1.13
CA LEU A 177 -4.17 17.89 -0.32
C LEU A 177 -5.11 16.87 -0.96
N LEU A 178 -4.70 15.61 -0.99
CA LEU A 178 -5.51 14.47 -1.36
C LEU A 178 -5.77 13.58 -0.14
N ALA A 179 -7.05 13.27 0.11
CA ALA A 179 -7.47 12.40 1.21
C ALA A 179 -8.37 11.26 0.70
N ASP A 180 -8.22 10.04 1.21
CA ASP A 180 -9.14 8.96 0.85
C ASP A 180 -10.54 9.21 1.45
N TYR A 181 -11.56 9.10 0.57
CA TYR A 181 -12.94 9.39 0.91
C TYR A 181 -13.53 8.50 2.00
N VAL A 182 -13.30 7.18 1.95
CA VAL A 182 -13.93 6.26 2.89
C VAL A 182 -13.18 6.28 4.22
N ALA A 183 -11.85 6.27 4.19
CA ALA A 183 -11.04 6.14 5.38
C ALA A 183 -11.06 7.42 6.23
N SER A 184 -10.86 8.58 5.62
CA SER A 184 -10.85 9.86 6.37
C SER A 184 -12.23 10.21 6.94
N ARG A 185 -13.34 9.84 6.27
CA ARG A 185 -14.71 10.03 6.79
C ARG A 185 -15.10 9.10 7.94
N ARG A 186 -14.34 8.03 8.19
CA ARG A 186 -14.55 7.14 9.34
C ARG A 186 -13.93 7.67 10.63
N THR A 187 -13.07 8.69 10.54
CA THR A 187 -12.47 9.32 11.72
C THR A 187 -13.53 10.08 12.53
N ALA A 188 -13.36 10.14 13.85
CA ALA A 188 -14.31 10.80 14.74
C ALA A 188 -14.47 12.31 14.45
N ARG A 189 -13.40 12.95 13.95
CA ARG A 189 -13.31 14.41 13.74
C ARG A 189 -13.38 14.82 12.26
N TRP A 190 -13.82 13.95 11.35
CA TRP A 190 -13.71 14.22 9.91
C TRP A 190 -14.33 15.57 9.50
N LYS A 191 -15.50 15.94 10.02
CA LYS A 191 -16.13 17.23 9.67
C LYS A 191 -15.28 18.42 10.07
N GLN A 192 -14.71 18.37 11.27
CA GLN A 192 -13.82 19.41 11.79
C GLN A 192 -12.53 19.46 10.99
N THR A 193 -11.97 18.31 10.60
CA THR A 193 -10.78 18.22 9.76
C THR A 193 -10.95 18.96 8.43
N PHE A 194 -12.02 18.67 7.69
CA PHE A 194 -12.23 19.29 6.37
C PHE A 194 -12.70 20.75 6.48
N ALA A 195 -13.47 21.10 7.52
CA ALA A 195 -13.76 22.51 7.81
C ALA A 195 -12.50 23.31 8.17
N GLU A 196 -11.52 22.68 8.83
CA GLU A 196 -10.23 23.31 9.11
C GLU A 196 -9.43 23.51 7.83
N LEU A 197 -9.37 22.51 6.93
CA LEU A 197 -8.75 22.66 5.61
C LEU A 197 -9.36 23.81 4.80
N ASP A 198 -10.69 23.95 4.83
CA ASP A 198 -11.40 25.08 4.21
C ASP A 198 -11.02 26.41 4.88
N ARG A 199 -10.92 26.44 6.22
CA ARG A 199 -10.56 27.65 7.00
C ARG A 199 -9.14 28.14 6.67
N ILE A 200 -8.18 27.23 6.51
CA ILE A 200 -6.78 27.56 6.20
C ILE A 200 -6.51 27.65 4.69
N GLU A 201 -7.57 27.63 3.87
CA GLU A 201 -7.52 27.81 2.42
C GLU A 201 -6.62 26.80 1.67
N VAL A 202 -6.49 25.58 2.20
CA VAL A 202 -5.82 24.47 1.50
C VAL A 202 -6.72 23.97 0.37
N THR A 203 -6.17 23.80 -0.83
CA THR A 203 -6.93 23.23 -1.95
C THR A 203 -6.95 21.71 -1.81
N TRP A 204 -8.05 21.13 -1.35
CA TRP A 204 -8.14 19.70 -1.08
C TRP A 204 -9.16 18.98 -1.97
N GLN A 205 -8.92 17.69 -2.22
CA GLN A 205 -9.78 16.84 -3.03
C GLN A 205 -9.88 15.40 -2.47
N TRP A 206 -11.00 14.75 -2.77
CA TRP A 206 -11.24 13.36 -2.40
C TRP A 206 -10.61 12.40 -3.40
N MET A 207 -9.89 11.41 -2.89
CA MET A 207 -9.47 10.24 -3.66
C MET A 207 -10.54 9.16 -3.65
N LEU A 208 -10.78 8.58 -4.81
CA LEU A 208 -11.73 7.48 -5.03
C LEU A 208 -13.10 7.72 -4.35
N PRO A 209 -13.81 8.82 -4.66
CA PRO A 209 -15.05 9.19 -3.99
C PRO A 209 -16.18 8.14 -4.15
N VAL A 210 -16.98 7.96 -3.09
CA VAL A 210 -18.17 7.09 -3.09
C VAL A 210 -19.41 7.95 -2.85
N GLN A 211 -19.84 8.64 -3.91
CA GLN A 211 -20.94 9.62 -3.97
C GLN A 211 -21.86 9.34 -5.18
N PRO A 212 -22.63 8.24 -5.16
CA PRO A 212 -23.41 7.79 -6.33
C PRO A 212 -24.41 8.85 -6.83
N PHE A 213 -25.01 9.64 -5.91
CA PHE A 213 -25.96 10.70 -6.26
C PHE A 213 -25.32 11.94 -6.92
N GLN A 214 -23.98 12.03 -6.94
CA GLN A 214 -23.24 13.11 -7.58
C GLN A 214 -22.51 12.63 -8.85
N GLY A 215 -22.81 11.42 -9.34
CA GLY A 215 -22.14 10.82 -10.50
C GLY A 215 -20.68 10.38 -10.22
N LYS A 216 -20.21 10.50 -8.97
CA LYS A 216 -18.85 10.13 -8.55
C LYS A 216 -18.92 8.84 -7.74
N PHE A 217 -18.84 7.69 -8.40
CA PHE A 217 -18.85 6.39 -7.72
C PHE A 217 -17.63 5.58 -8.08
N GLN A 218 -16.81 5.28 -7.07
CA GLN A 218 -15.80 4.25 -7.12
C GLN A 218 -16.18 3.11 -6.20
N ARG A 219 -15.62 1.93 -6.51
CA ARG A 219 -15.73 0.76 -5.66
C ARG A 219 -15.22 1.08 -4.24
N PRO A 220 -16.02 0.84 -3.18
CA PRO A 220 -15.61 1.14 -1.82
C PRO A 220 -14.39 0.35 -1.34
N ASP A 221 -14.15 -0.82 -1.93
CA ASP A 221 -13.05 -1.72 -1.57
C ASP A 221 -11.71 -1.37 -2.24
N LEU A 222 -11.71 -0.59 -3.32
CA LEU A 222 -10.51 -0.01 -3.93
C LEU A 222 -10.23 1.31 -3.22
N ARG A 223 -9.07 1.47 -2.58
CA ARG A 223 -8.71 2.67 -1.81
C ARG A 223 -7.30 3.14 -2.15
N ASN A 224 -7.02 4.42 -1.94
CA ASN A 224 -5.67 4.95 -2.10
C ASN A 224 -4.98 4.97 -0.73
N HIS A 225 -4.04 4.04 -0.55
CA HIS A 225 -3.26 3.85 0.66
C HIS A 225 -1.92 4.57 0.64
N ARG A 226 -1.62 5.43 -0.32
CA ARG A 226 -0.38 6.20 -0.35
C ARG A 226 -0.32 7.19 0.83
N LYS A 227 0.91 7.46 1.28
CA LYS A 227 1.25 8.52 2.22
C LYS A 227 2.50 9.21 1.71
N LEU A 228 2.35 10.43 1.24
CA LEU A 228 3.46 11.23 0.76
C LEU A 228 3.25 12.72 1.02
N VAL A 229 4.36 13.42 1.13
CA VAL A 229 4.44 14.88 1.16
C VAL A 229 5.55 15.28 0.20
N VAL A 230 5.34 16.34 -0.59
CA VAL A 230 6.39 16.96 -1.40
C VAL A 230 6.40 18.45 -1.13
N VAL A 231 7.57 19.01 -0.86
CA VAL A 231 7.79 20.43 -0.64
C VAL A 231 8.71 20.98 -1.72
N ASP A 232 8.18 21.87 -2.57
CA ASP A 232 8.86 22.55 -3.67
C ASP A 232 9.61 21.68 -4.68
N GLY A 233 9.46 20.35 -4.59
CA GLY A 233 10.31 19.44 -5.33
C GLY A 233 11.73 19.26 -4.78
N ARG A 234 12.00 19.75 -3.57
CA ARG A 234 13.30 19.67 -2.91
C ARG A 234 13.35 18.55 -1.87
N VAL A 235 12.26 18.40 -1.12
CA VAL A 235 12.11 17.39 -0.08
C VAL A 235 10.83 16.61 -0.32
N ALA A 236 10.89 15.30 -0.15
CA ALA A 236 9.72 14.43 -0.10
C ALA A 236 9.70 13.58 1.18
N PHE A 237 8.50 13.14 1.56
CA PHE A 237 8.31 12.13 2.58
C PHE A 237 7.49 10.99 1.99
N VAL A 238 7.87 9.75 2.28
CA VAL A 238 7.13 8.53 1.91
C VAL A 238 7.19 7.54 3.06
N GLY A 239 6.11 6.79 3.28
CA GLY A 239 6.14 5.72 4.27
C GLY A 239 4.75 5.19 4.62
N SER A 240 4.62 4.76 5.87
CA SER A 240 3.48 3.98 6.36
C SER A 240 2.48 4.79 7.18
N GLN A 241 2.94 5.90 7.76
CA GLN A 241 2.21 6.67 8.76
C GLN A 241 1.04 7.45 8.17
N ASN A 242 -0.14 7.33 8.77
CA ASN A 242 -1.27 8.21 8.49
C ASN A 242 -1.16 9.53 9.26
N LEU A 243 -1.83 10.58 8.76
CA LEU A 243 -1.88 11.89 9.41
C LEU A 243 -3.04 11.94 10.42
N ILE A 244 -2.83 11.33 11.58
CA ILE A 244 -3.81 11.22 12.67
C ILE A 244 -3.09 10.99 14.00
N ASP A 245 -3.76 11.24 15.12
CA ASP A 245 -3.31 10.78 16.44
C ASP A 245 -2.91 9.30 16.44
N ARG A 246 -1.89 8.97 17.25
CA ARG A 246 -1.30 7.63 17.33
C ARG A 246 -2.29 6.55 17.76
N SER A 247 -3.38 6.89 18.46
CA SER A 247 -4.47 5.98 18.82
C SER A 247 -5.57 5.84 17.74
N TYR A 248 -5.45 6.61 16.66
CA TYR A 248 -6.45 6.83 15.60
C TYR A 248 -7.75 7.50 16.11
N ASN A 249 -7.75 8.02 17.34
CA ASN A 249 -8.91 8.68 17.97
C ASN A 249 -10.21 7.86 17.93
N ALA A 250 -10.12 6.52 17.83
CA ALA A 250 -11.28 5.65 17.84
C ALA A 250 -11.57 5.19 19.29
N PRO A 251 -12.82 5.27 19.78
CA PRO A 251 -13.15 4.89 21.16
C PRO A 251 -12.71 3.47 21.54
N LYS A 252 -12.81 2.52 20.60
CA LYS A 252 -12.34 1.14 20.80
C LYS A 252 -10.83 1.07 20.99
N ASN A 253 -10.06 1.85 20.25
CA ASN A 253 -8.60 1.85 20.29
C ASN A 253 -8.11 2.49 21.59
N ILE A 254 -8.68 3.64 21.95
CA ILE A 254 -8.40 4.35 23.21
C ILE A 254 -8.71 3.44 24.41
N LYS A 255 -9.87 2.78 24.42
CA LYS A 255 -10.25 1.83 25.49
C LYS A 255 -9.26 0.66 25.61
N ARG A 256 -8.68 0.22 24.50
CA ARG A 256 -7.68 -0.86 24.46
C ARG A 256 -6.25 -0.37 24.67
N GLY A 257 -6.02 0.94 24.74
CA GLY A 257 -4.69 1.53 24.82
C GLY A 257 -3.83 1.38 23.56
N LEU A 258 -4.44 1.07 22.40
CA LEU A 258 -3.67 0.78 21.18
C LEU A 258 -2.90 2.01 20.67
N GLN A 259 -1.66 1.78 20.25
CA GLN A 259 -0.76 2.81 19.71
C GLN A 259 -0.07 2.29 18.46
N TRP A 260 -0.14 3.02 17.35
CA TRP A 260 0.49 2.60 16.09
C TRP A 260 1.98 2.96 16.08
N GLN A 261 2.82 2.01 15.68
CA GLN A 261 4.24 2.23 15.40
C GLN A 261 4.42 2.22 13.89
N GLU A 262 4.86 3.34 13.34
CA GLU A 262 4.99 3.55 11.90
C GLU A 262 6.44 3.90 11.57
N LEU A 263 6.74 4.00 10.29
CA LEU A 263 8.03 4.44 9.78
C LEU A 263 7.81 5.32 8.56
N MET A 264 8.47 6.47 8.55
CA MET A 264 8.51 7.42 7.44
C MET A 264 9.96 7.59 6.98
N THR A 265 10.13 8.07 5.75
CA THR A 265 11.43 8.43 5.19
C THR A 265 11.36 9.85 4.66
N SER A 266 12.27 10.72 5.10
CA SER A 266 12.53 11.98 4.41
C SER A 266 13.54 11.75 3.30
N LEU A 267 13.31 12.38 2.15
CA LEU A 267 14.06 12.18 0.92
C LEU A 267 14.44 13.53 0.31
N GLU A 268 15.70 13.67 -0.06
CA GLU A 268 16.25 14.77 -0.85
C GLU A 268 16.94 14.21 -2.11
N GLY A 269 16.96 15.00 -3.18
CA GLY A 269 17.58 14.64 -4.45
C GLY A 269 16.60 14.19 -5.54
N PRO A 270 17.11 13.65 -6.65
CA PRO A 270 16.35 13.34 -7.87
C PRO A 270 15.04 12.58 -7.69
N ALA A 271 14.98 11.64 -6.76
CA ALA A 271 13.79 10.81 -6.51
C ALA A 271 12.60 11.61 -5.95
N VAL A 272 12.81 12.84 -5.44
CA VAL A 272 11.71 13.74 -5.06
C VAL A 272 10.80 14.06 -6.25
N ALA A 273 11.35 14.19 -7.45
CA ALA A 273 10.54 14.39 -8.67
C ALA A 273 9.65 13.18 -8.98
N GLU A 274 10.11 11.96 -8.67
CA GLU A 274 9.32 10.74 -8.87
C GLU A 274 8.16 10.68 -7.88
N VAL A 275 8.40 10.99 -6.60
CA VAL A 275 7.33 11.11 -5.59
C VAL A 275 6.31 12.18 -6.01
N ASN A 276 6.80 13.33 -6.49
CA ASN A 276 5.93 14.39 -7.00
C ASN A 276 5.13 13.94 -8.23
N ALA A 277 5.73 13.17 -9.15
CA ALA A 277 5.02 12.64 -10.31
C ALA A 277 3.86 11.70 -9.91
N VAL A 278 4.02 10.92 -8.83
CA VAL A 278 2.92 10.12 -8.27
C VAL A 278 1.78 11.01 -7.79
N PHE A 279 2.06 12.05 -7.01
CA PHE A 279 1.03 13.00 -6.55
C PHE A 279 0.32 13.68 -7.74
N LEU A 280 1.09 14.20 -8.71
CA LEU A 280 0.56 14.88 -9.88
C LEU A 280 -0.33 13.96 -10.72
N SER A 281 0.01 12.67 -10.79
CA SER A 281 -0.81 11.65 -11.44
C SER A 281 -2.17 11.51 -10.76
N ASP A 282 -2.17 11.37 -9.44
CA ASP A 282 -3.41 11.20 -8.67
C ASP A 282 -4.25 12.47 -8.67
N TRP A 283 -3.63 13.66 -8.57
CA TRP A 283 -4.32 14.93 -8.69
C TRP A 283 -5.06 15.04 -10.01
N LEU A 284 -4.38 14.75 -11.11
CA LEU A 284 -4.97 14.76 -12.45
C LEU A 284 -6.10 13.73 -12.59
N ILE A 285 -5.95 12.53 -12.04
CA ILE A 285 -6.98 11.48 -12.09
C ILE A 285 -8.25 11.89 -11.30
N GLU A 286 -8.10 12.61 -10.20
CA GLU A 286 -9.23 13.01 -9.35
C GLU A 286 -9.87 14.33 -9.78
N THR A 287 -9.09 15.27 -10.34
CA THR A 287 -9.56 16.63 -10.66
C THR A 287 -9.71 16.90 -12.16
N GLY A 288 -8.98 16.18 -13.01
CA GLY A 288 -8.80 16.51 -14.43
C GLY A 288 -7.84 17.68 -14.68
N GLU A 289 -7.24 18.26 -13.65
CA GLU A 289 -6.32 19.38 -13.75
C GLU A 289 -4.88 18.90 -13.98
N LEU A 290 -4.24 19.41 -15.03
CA LEU A 290 -2.85 19.10 -15.35
C LEU A 290 -1.93 20.22 -14.86
N LEU A 291 -1.25 20.00 -13.74
CA LEU A 291 -0.34 20.95 -13.07
C LEU A 291 1.05 21.01 -13.73
N ARG A 292 1.12 21.50 -14.97
CA ARG A 292 2.37 21.51 -15.76
C ARG A 292 3.52 22.29 -15.12
N SER A 293 3.23 23.39 -14.43
CA SER A 293 4.23 24.30 -13.81
C SER A 293 4.89 23.74 -12.56
N GLU A 294 4.28 22.72 -11.96
CA GLU A 294 4.74 22.07 -10.73
C GLU A 294 5.36 20.70 -11.02
N GLN A 295 5.36 20.32 -12.29
CA GLN A 295 6.13 19.20 -12.77
C GLN A 295 7.60 19.58 -12.85
N LEU A 296 8.42 18.85 -12.12
CA LEU A 296 9.85 19.06 -12.04
C LEU A 296 10.53 18.23 -13.11
N ALA A 297 11.48 18.81 -13.85
CA ALA A 297 12.47 17.97 -14.50
C ALA A 297 13.46 17.53 -13.42
N VAL A 298 13.79 16.25 -13.39
CA VAL A 298 14.79 15.74 -12.44
C VAL A 298 16.15 16.42 -12.64
N ALA A 299 16.44 16.87 -13.87
CA ALA A 299 17.62 17.67 -14.19
C ALA A 299 17.64 19.06 -13.49
N ASP A 300 16.51 19.53 -12.98
CA ASP A 300 16.41 20.78 -12.22
C ASP A 300 16.60 20.56 -10.70
N ILE A 301 16.79 19.31 -10.27
CA ILE A 301 17.05 18.95 -8.88
C ILE A 301 18.54 18.69 -8.72
N GLU A 302 19.19 19.49 -7.86
CA GLU A 302 20.59 19.29 -7.51
C GLU A 302 20.77 17.91 -6.86
N PRO A 303 21.59 17.02 -7.44
CA PRO A 303 21.86 15.72 -6.85
C PRO A 303 22.69 15.89 -5.58
N TYR A 304 22.44 15.02 -4.60
CA TYR A 304 23.33 14.83 -3.48
C TYR A 304 24.61 14.14 -3.96
N ASP A 305 25.75 14.76 -3.72
CA ASP A 305 27.07 14.33 -4.23
C ASP A 305 27.96 13.71 -3.14
N GLY A 306 27.40 13.37 -1.98
CA GLY A 306 28.12 12.69 -0.91
C GLY A 306 28.50 11.25 -1.25
N ASP A 307 29.54 10.73 -0.59
CA ASP A 307 30.00 9.35 -0.76
C ASP A 307 28.94 8.29 -0.38
N ASP A 308 27.96 8.68 0.43
CA ASP A 308 26.81 7.88 0.85
C ASP A 308 25.55 8.12 -0.01
N ALA A 309 25.70 8.69 -1.21
CA ALA A 309 24.61 8.90 -2.15
C ALA A 309 23.88 7.59 -2.47
N LEU A 310 22.55 7.68 -2.43
CA LEU A 310 21.65 6.54 -2.57
C LEU A 310 21.09 6.46 -3.98
N VAL A 311 20.92 5.23 -4.45
CA VAL A 311 20.10 4.92 -5.62
C VAL A 311 18.68 4.66 -5.14
N CYS A 312 17.73 5.45 -5.64
CA CYS A 312 16.32 5.34 -5.31
C CYS A 312 15.49 5.07 -6.56
N GLN A 313 14.40 4.33 -6.39
CA GLN A 313 13.37 4.15 -7.40
C GLN A 313 12.00 4.15 -6.71
N VAL A 314 11.11 5.05 -7.12
CA VAL A 314 9.74 5.09 -6.61
C VAL A 314 8.85 4.12 -7.39
N LEU A 315 8.03 3.37 -6.67
CA LEU A 315 7.13 2.34 -7.20
C LEU A 315 5.69 2.58 -6.75
N PRO A 316 4.89 3.34 -7.51
CA PRO A 316 3.45 3.31 -7.38
C PRO A 316 2.92 1.93 -7.78
N SER A 317 1.96 1.41 -7.02
CA SER A 317 1.24 0.17 -7.37
C SER A 317 -0.27 0.35 -7.20
N GLY A 318 -1.02 -0.70 -7.55
CA GLY A 318 -2.47 -0.78 -7.38
C GLY A 318 -3.23 -1.15 -8.66
N PRO A 319 -4.56 -1.03 -8.67
CA PRO A 319 -5.43 -1.53 -9.75
C PRO A 319 -5.29 -0.79 -11.09
N GLY A 320 -4.50 0.30 -11.12
CA GLY A 320 -4.05 0.97 -12.34
C GLY A 320 -2.96 0.20 -13.08
N TYR A 321 -2.17 -0.62 -12.37
CA TYR A 321 -1.08 -1.42 -12.91
C TYR A 321 -1.56 -2.85 -13.19
N SER A 322 -1.14 -3.40 -14.33
CA SER A 322 -1.76 -4.63 -14.86
C SER A 322 -1.21 -5.94 -14.30
N THR A 323 -0.09 -5.92 -13.57
CA THR A 323 0.72 -7.12 -13.28
C THR A 323 1.13 -7.30 -11.81
N GLU A 324 0.44 -6.67 -10.85
CA GLU A 324 0.80 -6.77 -9.41
C GLU A 324 2.28 -6.40 -9.20
N ASN A 325 2.68 -5.22 -9.67
CA ASN A 325 4.08 -4.81 -9.83
C ASN A 325 4.86 -4.76 -8.50
N ASN A 326 4.23 -4.40 -7.39
CA ASN A 326 4.84 -4.46 -6.06
C ASN A 326 5.13 -5.91 -5.61
N LEU A 327 4.21 -6.85 -5.82
CA LEU A 327 4.45 -8.27 -5.55
C LEU A 327 5.66 -8.78 -6.35
N ARG A 328 5.75 -8.42 -7.63
CA ARG A 328 6.89 -8.82 -8.48
C ARG A 328 8.22 -8.28 -7.99
N LEU A 329 8.27 -7.02 -7.55
CA LEU A 329 9.45 -6.46 -6.92
C LEU A 329 9.86 -7.30 -5.71
N PHE A 330 8.92 -7.55 -4.80
CA PHE A 330 9.20 -8.25 -3.54
C PHE A 330 9.73 -9.66 -3.80
N LEU A 331 9.09 -10.42 -4.70
CA LEU A 331 9.54 -11.76 -5.10
C LEU A 331 10.95 -11.73 -5.72
N SER A 332 11.22 -10.76 -6.61
CA SER A 332 12.51 -10.67 -7.29
C SER A 332 13.65 -10.37 -6.33
N LEU A 333 13.40 -9.51 -5.35
CA LEU A 333 14.36 -9.16 -4.30
C LEU A 333 14.62 -10.34 -3.34
N ILE A 334 13.58 -11.02 -2.87
CA ILE A 334 13.73 -12.20 -1.99
C ILE A 334 14.48 -13.33 -2.71
N HIS A 335 14.21 -13.56 -4.00
CA HIS A 335 14.97 -14.53 -4.79
C HIS A 335 16.42 -14.09 -5.05
N GLY A 336 16.68 -12.78 -5.12
CA GLY A 336 18.01 -12.21 -5.30
C GLY A 336 18.88 -12.20 -4.04
N ALA A 337 18.28 -12.26 -2.84
CA ALA A 337 18.96 -12.23 -1.55
C ALA A 337 20.04 -13.31 -1.43
N THR A 338 21.13 -13.03 -0.72
CA THR A 338 22.29 -13.93 -0.58
C THR A 338 22.71 -14.23 0.85
N GLU A 339 22.32 -13.39 1.82
CA GLU A 339 22.62 -13.55 3.24
C GLU A 339 21.38 -13.48 4.13
N LYS A 340 20.52 -12.46 3.96
CA LYS A 340 19.38 -12.23 4.86
C LYS A 340 18.19 -11.54 4.19
N VAL A 341 17.01 -11.83 4.72
CA VAL A 341 15.73 -11.22 4.31
C VAL A 341 14.97 -10.83 5.56
N ILE A 342 14.79 -9.53 5.79
CA ILE A 342 14.10 -9.03 6.98
C ILE A 342 12.83 -8.30 6.56
N LEU A 343 11.67 -8.80 7.00
CA LEU A 343 10.35 -8.35 6.59
C LEU A 343 9.61 -7.73 7.78
N THR A 344 8.94 -6.59 7.57
CA THR A 344 8.03 -5.99 8.55
C THR A 344 6.70 -5.65 7.89
N SER A 345 5.60 -6.17 8.43
CA SER A 345 4.26 -5.84 7.94
C SER A 345 3.20 -6.00 9.05
N PRO A 346 2.24 -5.07 9.19
CA PRO A 346 1.13 -5.23 10.14
C PRO A 346 0.18 -6.36 9.76
N TYR A 347 0.06 -6.61 8.46
CA TYR A 347 -0.89 -7.55 7.86
C TYR A 347 -0.13 -8.41 6.87
N PHE A 348 0.54 -9.42 7.40
CA PHE A 348 1.23 -10.45 6.65
C PHE A 348 0.23 -11.55 6.27
N VAL A 349 -0.53 -11.31 5.19
CA VAL A 349 -1.46 -12.28 4.59
C VAL A 349 -1.00 -12.52 3.14
N PRO A 350 0.17 -13.15 2.96
CA PRO A 350 0.83 -13.26 1.67
C PRO A 350 0.06 -14.15 0.69
N ASP A 351 0.34 -13.97 -0.59
CA ASP A 351 -0.03 -14.95 -1.59
C ASP A 351 0.91 -16.17 -1.57
N GLU A 352 0.55 -17.23 -2.30
CA GLU A 352 1.35 -18.46 -2.32
C GLU A 352 2.76 -18.23 -2.85
N ALA A 353 2.93 -17.36 -3.86
CA ALA A 353 4.24 -17.07 -4.44
C ALA A 353 5.19 -16.45 -3.40
N MET A 354 4.70 -15.53 -2.58
CA MET A 354 5.48 -14.92 -1.51
C MET A 354 5.85 -15.93 -0.42
N VAL A 355 4.93 -16.80 -0.02
CA VAL A 355 5.25 -17.90 0.92
C VAL A 355 6.35 -18.79 0.35
N TYR A 356 6.26 -19.16 -0.93
CA TYR A 356 7.31 -19.94 -1.59
C TYR A 356 8.64 -19.21 -1.64
N ALA A 357 8.67 -17.91 -1.96
CA ALA A 357 9.91 -17.14 -2.00
C ALA A 357 10.60 -17.09 -0.63
N ILE A 358 9.85 -16.83 0.44
CA ILE A 358 10.34 -16.74 1.82
C ILE A 358 10.84 -18.09 2.34
N THR A 359 10.06 -19.15 2.13
CA THR A 359 10.45 -20.51 2.56
C THR A 359 11.63 -21.04 1.75
N THR A 360 11.71 -20.72 0.45
CA THR A 360 12.88 -21.04 -0.39
C THR A 360 14.13 -20.29 0.09
N ALA A 361 13.98 -19.03 0.53
CA ALA A 361 15.09 -18.28 1.11
C ALA A 361 15.65 -18.98 2.37
N CYS A 362 14.78 -19.48 3.25
CA CYS A 362 15.22 -20.27 4.41
C CYS A 362 15.93 -21.57 3.99
N GLN A 363 15.39 -22.28 2.99
CA GLN A 363 15.99 -23.52 2.47
C GLN A 363 17.36 -23.29 1.80
N ARG A 364 17.62 -22.08 1.32
CA ARG A 364 18.94 -21.64 0.84
C ARG A 364 19.92 -21.31 1.97
N GLY A 365 19.48 -21.36 3.23
CA GLY A 365 20.29 -21.07 4.41
C GLY A 365 20.38 -19.59 4.80
N LEU A 366 19.48 -18.76 4.28
CA LEU A 366 19.44 -17.32 4.58
C LEU A 366 18.84 -17.06 5.98
N ASP A 367 19.28 -16.00 6.65
CA ASP A 367 18.60 -15.49 7.85
C ASP A 367 17.33 -14.76 7.46
N VAL A 368 16.18 -15.38 7.69
CA VAL A 368 14.88 -14.82 7.32
C VAL A 368 14.09 -14.45 8.56
N GLN A 369 13.75 -13.17 8.68
CA GLN A 369 13.06 -12.62 9.85
C GLN A 369 11.75 -11.95 9.44
N LEU A 370 10.72 -12.10 10.28
CA LEU A 370 9.40 -11.50 10.09
C LEU A 370 8.97 -10.78 11.37
N PHE A 371 8.82 -9.45 11.30
CA PHE A 371 8.28 -8.62 12.37
C PHE A 371 6.80 -8.34 12.15
N VAL A 372 6.00 -8.67 13.17
CA VAL A 372 4.54 -8.55 13.19
C VAL A 372 4.08 -8.16 14.60
N SER A 373 2.85 -7.68 14.73
CA SER A 373 2.30 -7.31 16.05
C SER A 373 1.92 -8.53 16.89
N GLU A 374 2.15 -8.46 18.21
CA GLU A 374 1.67 -9.48 19.15
C GLU A 374 0.13 -9.51 19.20
N ILE A 375 -0.51 -8.35 19.08
CA ILE A 375 -1.96 -8.17 19.10
C ILE A 375 -2.46 -7.51 17.80
N GLY A 376 -3.73 -7.75 17.45
CA GLY A 376 -4.36 -7.15 16.26
C GLY A 376 -5.32 -6.00 16.58
N ASP A 377 -5.40 -5.03 15.68
CA ASP A 377 -6.47 -4.03 15.63
C ASP A 377 -7.74 -4.60 14.95
N GLN A 378 -7.53 -5.44 13.93
CA GLN A 378 -8.56 -6.13 13.16
C GLN A 378 -8.53 -7.65 13.40
N TRP A 379 -9.62 -8.17 14.00
CA TRP A 379 -9.72 -9.57 14.41
C TRP A 379 -9.50 -10.55 13.25
N LEU A 380 -10.18 -10.34 12.12
CA LEU A 380 -10.10 -11.25 10.97
C LEU A 380 -8.69 -11.28 10.37
N VAL A 381 -8.07 -10.11 10.19
CA VAL A 381 -6.74 -10.00 9.58
C VAL A 381 -5.67 -10.59 10.50
N TYR A 382 -5.77 -10.36 11.81
CA TYR A 382 -4.87 -10.92 12.81
C TYR A 382 -4.85 -12.46 12.78
N HIS A 383 -6.03 -13.09 12.76
CA HIS A 383 -6.13 -14.54 12.70
C HIS A 383 -5.73 -15.10 11.32
N ALA A 384 -6.03 -14.38 10.23
CA ALA A 384 -5.61 -14.79 8.89
C ALA A 384 -4.07 -14.82 8.75
N GLN A 385 -3.38 -13.82 9.27
CA GLN A 385 -1.91 -13.77 9.29
C GLN A 385 -1.31 -14.92 10.11
N ARG A 386 -1.85 -15.13 11.33
CA ARG A 386 -1.43 -16.22 12.23
C ARG A 386 -1.51 -17.60 11.59
N SER A 387 -2.45 -17.82 10.66
CA SER A 387 -2.59 -19.08 9.93
C SER A 387 -1.37 -19.49 9.08
N TYR A 388 -0.44 -18.56 8.82
CA TYR A 388 0.80 -18.84 8.08
C TYR A 388 1.99 -19.16 8.99
N TYR A 389 1.89 -18.89 10.29
CA TYR A 389 3.05 -18.95 11.19
C TYR A 389 3.65 -20.35 11.30
N GLU A 390 2.83 -21.40 11.38
CA GLU A 390 3.35 -22.77 11.50
C GLU A 390 4.28 -23.12 10.34
N ALA A 391 3.82 -22.92 9.10
CA ALA A 391 4.58 -23.24 7.90
C ALA A 391 5.87 -22.40 7.79
N LEU A 392 5.84 -21.14 8.22
CA LEU A 392 7.00 -20.25 8.21
C LEU A 392 8.02 -20.67 9.28
N LEU A 393 7.57 -20.95 10.50
CA LEU A 393 8.41 -21.41 11.60
C LEU A 393 9.04 -22.77 11.29
N GLU A 394 8.29 -23.70 10.68
CA GLU A 394 8.81 -24.99 10.21
C GLU A 394 9.87 -24.84 9.11
N ALA A 395 9.71 -23.84 8.23
CA ALA A 395 10.69 -23.55 7.19
C ALA A 395 11.97 -22.89 7.72
N GLY A 396 11.95 -22.34 8.94
CA GLY A 396 13.10 -21.67 9.58
C GLY A 396 12.99 -20.14 9.64
N VAL A 397 11.84 -19.56 9.33
CA VAL A 397 11.60 -18.11 9.50
C VAL A 397 11.57 -17.78 10.99
N ARG A 398 12.30 -16.74 11.38
CA ARG A 398 12.29 -16.20 12.75
C ARG A 398 11.21 -15.13 12.87
N ILE A 399 10.15 -15.42 13.62
CA ILE A 399 9.02 -14.50 13.78
C ILE A 399 9.19 -13.73 15.08
N PHE A 400 9.18 -12.40 15.00
CA PHE A 400 9.25 -11.50 16.14
C PHE A 400 7.90 -10.79 16.34
N LEU A 401 7.38 -10.89 17.56
CA LEU A 401 6.13 -10.26 17.97
C LEU A 401 6.43 -8.94 18.67
N TYR A 402 6.04 -7.83 18.06
CA TYR A 402 6.15 -6.50 18.63
C TYR A 402 5.13 -6.32 19.76
N PRO A 403 5.53 -5.79 20.93
CA PRO A 403 4.78 -5.98 22.17
C PRO A 403 3.49 -5.14 22.21
N ALA A 404 2.47 -5.69 22.87
CA ALA A 404 1.30 -4.91 23.25
C ALA A 404 1.69 -3.71 24.17
N PRO A 405 0.97 -2.58 24.12
CA PRO A 405 -0.27 -2.34 23.37
C PRO A 405 -0.03 -1.79 21.95
N TYR A 406 1.19 -1.89 21.42
CA TYR A 406 1.52 -1.31 20.13
C TYR A 406 1.06 -2.18 18.97
N ILE A 407 0.65 -1.52 17.89
CA ILE A 407 0.40 -2.13 16.58
C ILE A 407 1.57 -1.70 15.69
N LEU A 408 2.47 -2.63 15.39
CA LEU A 408 3.54 -2.44 14.42
C LEU A 408 2.93 -2.36 13.02
N HIS A 409 2.86 -1.14 12.48
CA HIS A 409 2.22 -0.82 11.22
C HIS A 409 3.19 -0.24 10.18
N ALA A 410 4.48 -0.20 10.48
CA ALA A 410 5.52 -0.01 9.49
C ALA A 410 5.44 -1.08 8.37
N LYS A 411 5.71 -0.68 7.12
CA LYS A 411 5.88 -1.61 5.99
C LYS A 411 7.23 -1.37 5.35
N HIS A 412 8.13 -2.28 5.60
CA HIS A 412 9.44 -2.29 4.96
C HIS A 412 9.97 -3.70 4.88
N PHE A 413 10.94 -3.88 4.00
CA PHE A 413 11.84 -5.01 4.09
C PHE A 413 13.22 -4.64 3.58
N SER A 414 14.19 -5.46 3.95
CA SER A 414 15.58 -5.28 3.58
C SER A 414 16.19 -6.61 3.15
N ILE A 415 17.15 -6.52 2.24
CA ILE A 415 17.86 -7.63 1.65
C ILE A 415 19.34 -7.40 1.86
N ASP A 416 20.01 -8.42 2.40
CA ASP A 416 21.46 -8.41 2.65
C ASP A 416 21.86 -7.16 3.46
N ASP A 417 22.86 -6.38 3.07
CA ASP A 417 23.21 -5.14 3.78
C ASP A 417 23.24 -3.89 2.87
N ASP A 418 22.69 -3.99 1.65
CA ASP A 418 22.74 -2.90 0.66
C ASP A 418 21.38 -2.51 0.04
N ILE A 419 20.32 -3.30 0.21
CA ILE A 419 18.99 -3.00 -0.37
C ILE A 419 17.89 -2.93 0.69
N ALA A 420 17.03 -1.93 0.58
CA ALA A 420 15.80 -1.82 1.36
C ALA A 420 14.62 -1.33 0.51
N VAL A 421 13.41 -1.67 0.94
CA VAL A 421 12.17 -1.16 0.40
C VAL A 421 11.32 -0.66 1.56
N ILE A 422 10.77 0.55 1.43
CA ILE A 422 9.90 1.18 2.42
C ILE A 422 8.72 1.85 1.74
N GLY A 423 7.54 1.85 2.37
CA GLY A 423 6.39 2.57 1.85
C GLY A 423 5.08 2.25 2.54
N SER A 424 4.01 2.32 1.77
CA SER A 424 2.64 2.10 2.26
C SER A 424 2.13 0.67 2.05
N SER A 425 2.77 -0.10 1.16
CA SER A 425 2.29 -1.41 0.72
C SER A 425 2.48 -2.49 1.79
N ASN A 426 1.38 -3.10 2.26
CA ASN A 426 1.44 -4.30 3.08
C ASN A 426 1.85 -5.53 2.24
N MET A 427 2.25 -6.60 2.92
CA MET A 427 2.50 -7.90 2.30
C MET A 427 1.20 -8.73 2.29
N ASP A 428 0.15 -8.17 1.71
CA ASP A 428 -1.16 -8.81 1.60
C ASP A 428 -1.77 -8.68 0.19
N ILE A 429 -2.70 -9.58 -0.12
CA ILE A 429 -3.37 -9.66 -1.43
C ILE A 429 -4.06 -8.34 -1.81
N ARG A 430 -4.58 -7.59 -0.82
CA ARG A 430 -5.28 -6.32 -1.07
C ARG A 430 -4.29 -5.23 -1.49
N SER A 431 -3.14 -5.12 -0.83
CA SER A 431 -2.07 -4.20 -1.24
C SER A 431 -1.43 -4.59 -2.58
N PHE A 432 -1.46 -5.87 -2.97
CA PHE A 432 -0.97 -6.30 -4.29
C PHE A 432 -1.94 -6.00 -5.44
N SER A 433 -3.25 -5.92 -5.19
CA SER A 433 -4.25 -5.92 -6.27
C SER A 433 -5.36 -4.85 -6.19
N LEU A 434 -5.73 -4.39 -4.99
CA LEU A 434 -6.90 -3.53 -4.77
C LEU A 434 -6.52 -2.12 -4.31
N ASN A 435 -5.50 -1.98 -3.48
CA ASN A 435 -5.09 -0.67 -2.97
C ASN A 435 -4.08 -0.01 -3.91
N MET A 436 -4.22 1.30 -4.10
CA MET A 436 -3.11 2.09 -4.63
C MET A 436 -2.10 2.30 -3.52
N GLU A 437 -0.84 1.94 -3.77
CA GLU A 437 0.25 2.07 -2.80
C GLU A 437 1.42 2.82 -3.45
N VAL A 438 2.37 3.21 -2.62
CA VAL A 438 3.68 3.72 -3.04
C VAL A 438 4.76 3.07 -2.18
N SER A 439 5.78 2.55 -2.84
CA SER A 439 6.99 2.04 -2.20
C SER A 439 8.21 2.74 -2.80
N MET A 440 9.30 2.80 -2.06
CA MET A 440 10.59 3.28 -2.53
C MET A 440 11.60 2.16 -2.36
N LEU A 441 12.19 1.71 -3.46
CA LEU A 441 13.38 0.87 -3.47
C LEU A 441 14.59 1.78 -3.25
N VAL A 442 15.42 1.44 -2.27
CA VAL A 442 16.66 2.14 -1.95
C VAL A 442 17.81 1.15 -2.00
N ARG A 443 18.88 1.52 -2.67
CA ARG A 443 20.17 0.84 -2.58
C ARG A 443 21.23 1.78 -2.02
N GLY A 444 21.90 1.32 -0.97
CA GLY A 444 22.98 2.02 -0.29
C GLY A 444 23.10 1.57 1.17
N GLU A 445 24.33 1.24 1.58
CA GLU A 445 24.63 0.70 2.91
C GLU A 445 24.24 1.65 4.05
N SER A 446 24.38 2.97 3.85
CA SER A 446 24.03 3.98 4.86
C SER A 446 22.54 3.97 5.21
N PHE A 447 21.66 3.74 4.23
CA PHE A 447 20.23 3.63 4.47
C PHE A 447 19.85 2.30 5.10
N VAL A 448 20.48 1.20 4.66
CA VAL A 448 20.25 -0.13 5.26
C VAL A 448 20.75 -0.18 6.69
N ALA A 449 21.86 0.49 7.02
CA ALA A 449 22.33 0.62 8.39
C ALA A 449 21.29 1.29 9.31
N GLN A 450 20.67 2.39 8.88
CA GLN A 450 19.53 2.99 9.60
C GLN A 450 18.36 2.01 9.73
N MET A 451 18.06 1.25 8.68
CA MET A 451 17.00 0.23 8.73
C MET A 451 17.32 -0.89 9.73
N ARG A 452 18.60 -1.30 9.83
CA ARG A 452 19.07 -2.30 10.80
C ARG A 452 18.89 -1.81 12.23
N GLU A 453 19.10 -0.52 12.51
CA GLU A 453 18.84 0.08 13.81
C GLU A 453 17.34 0.02 14.18
N VAL A 454 16.46 0.34 13.23
CA VAL A 454 15.00 0.22 13.41
C VAL A 454 14.59 -1.21 13.72
N GLU A 455 15.06 -2.16 12.91
CA GLU A 455 14.77 -3.59 13.10
C GLU A 455 15.37 -4.14 14.40
N GLN A 456 16.54 -3.65 14.81
CA GLN A 456 17.13 -4.01 16.10
C GLN A 456 16.27 -3.49 17.25
N GLY A 457 15.77 -2.26 17.16
CA GLY A 457 14.80 -1.73 18.12
C GLY A 457 13.54 -2.59 18.23
N TYR A 458 13.08 -3.20 17.13
CA TYR A 458 11.96 -4.15 17.16
C TYR A 458 12.33 -5.47 17.84
N ARG A 459 13.55 -5.98 17.64
CA ARG A 459 14.05 -7.18 18.34
C ARG A 459 14.15 -6.94 19.84
N ASP A 460 14.68 -5.79 20.22
CA ASP A 460 14.92 -5.44 21.63
C ASP A 460 13.61 -5.19 22.39
N ALA A 461 12.61 -4.61 21.73
CA ALA A 461 11.28 -4.38 22.32
C ALA A 461 10.40 -5.63 22.30
N GLY A 462 10.52 -6.45 21.25
CA GLY A 462 9.67 -7.60 21.00
C GLY A 462 10.16 -8.90 21.63
N ARG A 463 9.52 -9.99 21.23
CA ARG A 463 9.94 -11.36 21.57
C ARG A 463 9.89 -12.25 20.35
N GLU A 464 10.82 -13.19 20.27
CA GLU A 464 10.80 -14.24 19.24
C GLU A 464 9.71 -15.28 19.57
N LEU A 465 8.89 -15.62 18.59
CA LEU A 465 7.90 -16.69 18.66
C LEU A 465 8.56 -17.99 18.17
N THR A 466 8.60 -18.99 19.03
CA THR A 466 9.15 -20.31 18.69
C THR A 466 8.08 -21.25 18.14
N LEU A 467 8.50 -22.25 17.36
CA LEU A 467 7.61 -23.31 16.87
C LEU A 467 6.97 -24.10 18.03
N GLU A 468 7.70 -24.33 19.12
CA GLU A 468 7.18 -25.01 20.32
C GLU A 468 6.05 -24.20 20.98
N GLN A 469 6.27 -22.89 21.17
CA GLN A 469 5.24 -22.00 21.69
C GLN A 469 4.02 -21.98 20.77
N TRP A 470 4.21 -21.90 19.45
CA TRP A 470 3.10 -21.91 18.50
C TRP A 470 2.26 -23.19 18.59
N ARG A 471 2.90 -24.37 18.65
CA ARG A 471 2.21 -25.67 18.76
C ARG A 471 1.53 -25.89 20.12
N SER A 472 1.90 -25.12 21.15
CA SER A 472 1.25 -25.15 22.46
C SER A 472 -0.02 -24.30 22.55
N GLU A 473 -0.32 -23.49 21.53
CA GLU A 473 -1.51 -22.64 21.50
C GLU A 473 -2.81 -23.47 21.52
N PRO A 474 -3.88 -22.97 22.16
CA PRO A 474 -5.15 -23.68 22.22
C PRO A 474 -5.72 -23.97 20.82
N GLY A 475 -6.19 -25.20 20.60
CA GLY A 475 -6.77 -25.60 19.31
C GLY A 475 -7.96 -24.75 18.83
N SER A 476 -8.65 -24.06 19.75
CA SER A 476 -9.69 -23.09 19.38
C SER A 476 -9.13 -21.85 18.68
N ALA A 477 -7.95 -21.38 19.07
CA ALA A 477 -7.30 -20.22 18.45
C ALA A 477 -6.81 -20.58 17.03
N THR A 478 -6.17 -21.73 16.87
CA THR A 478 -5.69 -22.20 15.55
C THR A 478 -6.83 -22.57 14.60
N PHE A 479 -7.96 -23.07 15.13
CA PHE A 479 -9.19 -23.23 14.33
C PHE A 479 -9.70 -21.89 13.79
N MET A 480 -9.72 -20.85 14.63
CA MET A 480 -10.11 -19.49 14.21
C MET A 480 -9.15 -18.93 13.15
N ASP A 481 -7.85 -19.22 13.24
CA ASP A 481 -6.85 -18.86 12.24
C ASP A 481 -7.17 -19.48 10.87
N GLY A 482 -7.51 -20.78 10.84
CA GLY A 482 -7.88 -21.49 9.62
C GLY A 482 -9.15 -20.94 8.96
N VAL A 483 -10.18 -20.62 9.75
CA VAL A 483 -11.41 -19.99 9.24
C VAL A 483 -11.13 -18.60 8.70
N ALA A 484 -10.31 -17.80 9.41
CA ALA A 484 -9.95 -16.46 9.00
C ALA A 484 -9.18 -16.45 7.67
N ARG A 485 -8.29 -17.43 7.43
CA ARG A 485 -7.57 -17.59 6.15
C ARG A 485 -8.50 -17.80 4.95
N LEU A 486 -9.55 -18.60 5.11
CA LEU A 486 -10.54 -18.82 4.04
C LEU A 486 -11.32 -17.54 3.72
N MET A 487 -11.65 -16.78 4.76
CA MET A 487 -12.38 -15.52 4.64
C MET A 487 -11.50 -14.39 4.09
N SER A 488 -10.20 -14.34 4.43
CA SER A 488 -9.27 -13.33 3.92
C SER A 488 -8.99 -13.48 2.42
N ALA A 489 -9.09 -14.69 1.88
CA ALA A 489 -9.01 -14.90 0.43
C ALA A 489 -10.22 -14.30 -0.34
N LEU A 490 -11.30 -13.95 0.37
CA LEU A 490 -12.54 -13.39 -0.19
C LEU A 490 -12.66 -11.87 -0.01
N THR A 491 -11.81 -11.25 0.81
CA THR A 491 -11.87 -9.83 1.20
C THR A 491 -10.57 -9.11 0.84
#